data_AF-A0A9D5N724-F1
#
_entry.id   AF-A0A9D5N724-F1
#
_cell.length_a   1.000
_cell.length_b   1.000
_cell.length_c   1.000
_cell.angle_alpha   90.00
_cell.angle_beta   90.00
_cell.angle_gamma   90.00
#
_symmetry.space_group_name_H-M   'P 1'
#
loop_
_entity.id
_entity.type
_entity.pdbx_description
1 polymer ?
#
loop_
_entity_poly.entity_id
_entity_poly.type
_entity_poly.pdbx_seq_one_letter_code
_entity_poly.pdbx_strand_id
1 'polypeptide(L)'
;MSQNQTSSPGMKMNEFSVALGLLDYINPIFYAVTSMILIHNMKTMSPMHFMMLCAGIGISLIGGFIIPTGKLLVGLGRMKFRMPVSIVFFVNSGILLTGLALFSHIAHLEKATLFMMIAAVAAFLLVVILATHKVNTAAVLCGAGGYLLIYISLIMTALSVHMNIPVYLYLMAIGLFVFLCYIGIKANLYDARIHWVIEICNVMCQGLVALATFVLFRFM
;
A
#
# COMPACT_ATOMS: atom_id res chain seq x y z
N MET A 1 -21.13 -39.57 -36.88
CA MET A 1 -19.79 -38.96 -36.74
C MET A 1 -19.84 -38.00 -35.57
N SER A 2 -18.92 -38.22 -34.62
CA SER A 2 -18.85 -37.56 -33.31
C SER A 2 -18.56 -36.07 -33.40
N GLN A 3 -19.12 -35.34 -32.44
CA GLN A 3 -18.86 -33.95 -32.08
C GLN A 3 -17.36 -33.62 -32.07
N ASN A 4 -17.01 -32.43 -32.57
CA ASN A 4 -15.82 -31.71 -32.13
C ASN A 4 -16.25 -30.29 -31.76
N GLN A 5 -16.67 -30.14 -30.50
CA GLN A 5 -16.70 -28.86 -29.82
C GLN A 5 -15.25 -28.38 -29.71
N THR A 6 -14.88 -27.43 -30.56
CA THR A 6 -13.70 -26.59 -30.33
C THR A 6 -13.98 -25.70 -29.13
N SER A 7 -13.50 -26.13 -27.96
CA SER A 7 -13.50 -25.30 -26.74
C SER A 7 -12.74 -24.01 -27.03
N SER A 8 -13.47 -22.89 -27.05
CA SER A 8 -12.94 -21.55 -27.34
C SER A 8 -11.87 -21.16 -26.31
N PRO A 9 -10.61 -20.88 -26.72
CA PRO A 9 -9.54 -20.44 -25.83
C PRO A 9 -9.78 -19.04 -25.22
N GLY A 10 -10.80 -18.30 -25.70
CA GLY A 10 -11.07 -16.92 -25.30
C GLY A 10 -11.77 -16.75 -23.94
N MET A 11 -12.30 -17.82 -23.34
CA MET A 11 -13.07 -17.71 -22.08
C MET A 11 -12.19 -17.73 -20.81
N LYS A 12 -11.05 -18.44 -20.84
CA LYS A 12 -10.16 -18.58 -19.67
C LYS A 12 -9.41 -17.30 -19.28
N MET A 13 -9.22 -16.37 -20.22
CA MET A 13 -8.46 -15.13 -19.98
C MET A 13 -9.31 -14.04 -19.29
N ASN A 14 -10.65 -14.09 -19.46
CA ASN A 14 -11.58 -13.17 -18.80
C ASN A 14 -11.77 -13.51 -17.32
N GLU A 15 -12.02 -14.79 -16.99
CA GLU A 15 -12.20 -15.23 -15.60
C GLU A 15 -10.96 -14.94 -14.75
N PHE A 16 -9.77 -15.14 -15.34
CA PHE A 16 -8.49 -14.84 -14.73
C PHE A 16 -8.30 -13.33 -14.43
N SER A 17 -8.68 -12.47 -15.37
CA SER A 17 -8.59 -11.01 -15.22
C SER A 17 -9.59 -10.47 -14.20
N VAL A 18 -10.78 -11.08 -14.13
CA VAL A 18 -11.79 -10.77 -13.12
C VAL A 18 -11.33 -11.19 -11.73
N ALA A 19 -10.75 -12.39 -11.57
CA ALA A 19 -10.23 -12.87 -10.29
C ALA A 19 -9.09 -11.98 -9.76
N LEU A 20 -8.17 -11.52 -10.62
CA LEU A 20 -7.14 -10.55 -10.23
C LEU A 20 -7.76 -9.19 -9.83
N GLY A 21 -8.74 -8.70 -10.59
CA GLY A 21 -9.45 -7.47 -10.24
C GLY A 21 -10.15 -7.55 -8.88
N LEU A 22 -10.74 -8.71 -8.54
CA LEU A 22 -11.35 -8.96 -7.24
C LEU A 22 -10.32 -9.07 -6.11
N LEU A 23 -9.18 -9.71 -6.36
CA LEU A 23 -8.10 -9.81 -5.38
C LEU A 23 -7.55 -8.42 -5.01
N ASP A 24 -7.45 -7.52 -5.99
CA ASP A 24 -6.94 -6.17 -5.77
C ASP A 24 -7.83 -5.31 -4.87
N TYR A 25 -9.13 -5.63 -4.73
CA TYR A 25 -10.03 -4.96 -3.77
C TYR A 25 -9.68 -5.28 -2.31
N ILE A 26 -8.97 -6.38 -2.04
CA ILE A 26 -8.62 -6.76 -0.67
C ILE A 26 -7.65 -5.74 -0.06
N ASN A 27 -6.73 -5.21 -0.85
CA ASN A 27 -5.74 -4.22 -0.40
C ASN A 27 -6.38 -2.91 0.14
N PRO A 28 -7.25 -2.19 -0.61
CA PRO A 28 -7.92 -1.00 -0.09
C PRO A 28 -8.88 -1.33 1.07
N ILE A 29 -9.44 -2.54 1.15
CA ILE A 29 -10.24 -2.98 2.30
C ILE A 29 -9.36 -3.09 3.55
N PHE A 30 -8.22 -3.79 3.49
CA PHE A 30 -7.30 -3.87 4.63
C PHE A 30 -6.74 -2.51 5.03
N TYR A 31 -6.45 -1.65 4.05
CA TYR A 31 -6.05 -0.28 4.31
C TYR A 31 -7.16 0.51 5.03
N ALA A 32 -8.43 0.34 4.63
CA ALA A 32 -9.57 0.97 5.29
C ALA A 32 -9.74 0.49 6.74
N VAL A 33 -9.64 -0.82 6.98
CA VAL A 33 -9.70 -1.40 8.33
C VAL A 33 -8.60 -0.84 9.22
N THR A 34 -7.35 -0.87 8.72
CA THR A 34 -6.19 -0.29 9.43
C THR A 34 -6.43 1.18 9.75
N SER A 35 -6.90 1.94 8.77
CA SER A 35 -7.20 3.36 8.88
C SER A 35 -8.29 3.67 9.92
N MET A 36 -9.35 2.87 9.98
CA MET A 36 -10.40 3.02 11.00
C MET A 36 -9.87 2.79 12.41
N ILE A 37 -9.01 1.78 12.60
CA ILE A 37 -8.37 1.50 13.88
C ILE A 37 -7.49 2.69 14.28
N LEU A 38 -6.70 3.25 13.35
CA LEU A 38 -5.84 4.40 13.61
C LEU A 38 -6.65 5.64 13.98
N ILE A 39 -7.68 6.00 13.20
CA ILE A 39 -8.54 7.16 13.48
C ILE A 39 -9.24 7.00 14.83
N HIS A 40 -9.69 5.79 15.17
CA HIS A 40 -10.38 5.54 16.44
C HIS A 40 -9.45 5.72 17.66
N ASN A 41 -8.19 5.31 17.54
CA ASN A 41 -7.27 5.24 18.68
C ASN A 41 -6.31 6.45 18.78
N MET A 42 -6.10 7.20 17.70
CA MET A 42 -5.25 8.39 17.70
C MET A 42 -6.03 9.68 17.99
N LYS A 43 -6.90 9.68 19.01
CA LYS A 43 -7.70 10.84 19.42
C LYS A 43 -6.88 11.99 20.02
N THR A 44 -5.64 11.71 20.41
CA THR A 44 -4.70 12.67 21.01
C THR A 44 -3.86 13.42 19.97
N MET A 45 -4.05 13.15 18.68
CA MET A 45 -3.41 13.89 17.60
C MET A 45 -3.87 15.36 17.61
N SER A 46 -2.96 16.28 17.25
CA SER A 46 -3.37 17.66 17.03
C SER A 46 -4.31 17.77 15.82
N PRO A 47 -5.23 18.77 15.78
CA PRO A 47 -6.22 18.88 14.71
C PRO A 47 -5.61 18.88 13.30
N MET A 48 -4.45 19.53 13.13
CA MET A 48 -3.75 19.57 11.85
C MET A 48 -3.26 18.19 11.40
N HIS A 49 -2.64 17.42 12.30
CA HIS A 49 -2.18 16.07 11.99
C HIS A 49 -3.33 15.11 11.71
N PHE A 50 -4.41 15.23 12.49
CA PHE A 50 -5.61 14.44 12.30
C PHE A 50 -6.29 14.73 10.95
N MET A 51 -6.35 16.00 10.54
CA MET A 51 -6.87 16.39 9.22
C MET A 51 -5.99 15.83 8.09
N MET A 52 -4.66 15.92 8.20
CA MET A 52 -3.75 15.33 7.22
C MET A 52 -3.90 13.81 7.13
N LEU A 53 -4.04 13.13 8.28
CA LEU A 53 -4.26 11.69 8.37
C LEU A 53 -5.54 11.29 7.61
N CYS A 54 -6.67 11.92 7.94
CA CYS A 54 -7.97 11.67 7.30
C CYS A 54 -7.96 12.01 5.80
N ALA A 55 -7.31 13.11 5.41
CA ALA A 55 -7.18 13.49 4.00
C ALA A 55 -6.35 12.47 3.21
N GLY A 56 -5.21 12.03 3.75
CA GLY A 56 -4.37 11.01 3.13
C GLY A 56 -5.12 9.69 2.96
N ILE A 57 -5.81 9.24 4.01
CA ILE A 57 -6.63 8.02 3.99
C ILE A 57 -7.73 8.13 2.93
N GLY A 58 -8.48 9.23 2.90
CA GLY A 58 -9.56 9.45 1.94
C GLY A 58 -9.07 9.41 0.49
N ILE A 59 -7.98 10.12 0.19
CA ILE A 59 -7.35 10.15 -1.14
C ILE A 59 -6.92 8.74 -1.58
N SER A 60 -6.22 8.01 -0.70
CA SER A 60 -5.73 6.67 -1.00
C SER A 60 -6.84 5.64 -1.14
N LEU A 61 -7.92 5.73 -0.36
CA LEU A 61 -9.06 4.82 -0.49
C LEU A 61 -9.82 5.07 -1.81
N ILE A 62 -10.12 6.33 -2.13
CA ILE A 62 -10.81 6.65 -3.39
C ILE A 62 -10.01 6.11 -4.58
N GLY A 63 -8.71 6.43 -4.64
CA GLY A 63 -7.84 5.91 -5.69
C GLY A 63 -7.67 4.39 -5.65
N GLY A 64 -7.56 3.82 -4.45
CA GLY A 64 -7.41 2.39 -4.19
C GLY A 64 -8.62 1.56 -4.60
N PHE A 65 -9.83 2.14 -4.64
CA PHE A 65 -11.03 1.47 -5.18
C PHE A 65 -11.22 1.74 -6.68
N ILE A 66 -10.80 2.90 -7.20
CA ILE A 66 -10.85 3.19 -8.64
C ILE A 66 -9.95 2.22 -9.42
N ILE A 67 -8.77 1.88 -8.90
CA ILE A 67 -7.82 1.02 -9.61
C ILE A 67 -8.35 -0.39 -9.88
N PRO A 68 -8.78 -1.17 -8.86
CA PRO A 68 -9.39 -2.49 -9.04
C PRO A 68 -10.66 -2.44 -9.88
N THR A 69 -11.51 -1.43 -9.68
CA THR A 69 -12.74 -1.26 -10.47
C THR A 69 -12.44 -1.15 -11.97
N GLY A 70 -11.43 -0.35 -12.32
CA GLY A 70 -11.00 -0.22 -13.70
C GLY A 70 -10.43 -1.51 -14.28
N LYS A 71 -9.60 -2.25 -13.52
CA LYS A 71 -9.09 -3.57 -13.92
C LYS A 71 -10.24 -4.58 -14.14
N LEU A 72 -11.24 -4.59 -13.26
CA LEU A 72 -12.42 -5.46 -13.36
C LEU A 72 -13.25 -5.16 -14.62
N LEU A 73 -13.54 -3.89 -14.90
CA LEU A 73 -14.30 -3.49 -16.11
C LEU A 73 -13.58 -3.91 -17.40
N VAL A 74 -12.25 -3.97 -17.36
CA VAL A 74 -11.43 -4.40 -18.49
C VAL A 74 -11.44 -5.92 -18.62
N GLY A 75 -11.32 -6.64 -17.51
CA GLY A 75 -11.49 -8.10 -17.46
C GLY A 75 -12.90 -8.55 -17.90
N LEU A 76 -13.92 -7.70 -17.73
CA LEU A 76 -15.28 -7.92 -18.23
C LEU A 76 -15.47 -7.51 -19.70
N GLY A 77 -14.43 -7.02 -20.39
CA GLY A 77 -14.50 -6.55 -21.76
C GLY A 77 -15.32 -5.27 -21.96
N ARG A 78 -15.64 -4.54 -20.88
CA ARG A 78 -16.45 -3.31 -20.91
C ARG A 78 -15.63 -2.05 -21.17
N MET A 79 -14.31 -2.11 -21.03
CA MET A 79 -13.40 -0.96 -21.16
C MET A 79 -12.01 -1.40 -21.65
N LYS A 80 -11.27 -0.53 -22.36
CA LYS A 80 -9.83 -0.69 -22.60
C LYS A 80 -9.06 0.03 -21.50
N PHE A 81 -8.25 -0.69 -20.72
CA PHE A 81 -7.57 -0.06 -19.58
C PHE A 81 -6.39 0.76 -20.06
N ARG A 82 -6.44 2.06 -19.83
CA ARG A 82 -5.25 2.90 -19.79
C ARG A 82 -5.35 3.71 -18.52
N MET A 83 -4.64 3.25 -17.50
CA MET A 83 -4.58 3.98 -16.25
C MET A 83 -3.67 5.19 -16.42
N PRO A 84 -4.18 6.42 -16.28
CA PRO A 84 -3.34 7.59 -16.34
C PRO A 84 -2.39 7.60 -15.13
N VAL A 85 -1.13 7.95 -15.37
CA VAL A 85 -0.08 8.08 -14.34
C VAL A 85 -0.53 8.97 -13.19
N SER A 86 -1.39 9.96 -13.47
CA SER A 86 -1.97 10.84 -12.46
C SER A 86 -2.82 10.11 -11.41
N ILE A 87 -3.52 9.03 -11.76
CA ILE A 87 -4.30 8.25 -10.78
C ILE A 87 -3.36 7.52 -9.82
N VAL A 88 -2.30 6.90 -10.35
CA VAL A 88 -1.28 6.21 -9.53
C VAL A 88 -0.57 7.20 -8.61
N PHE A 89 -0.19 8.36 -9.14
CA PHE A 89 0.42 9.43 -8.35
C PHE A 89 -0.53 9.95 -7.26
N PHE A 90 -1.81 10.12 -7.58
CA PHE A 90 -2.84 10.55 -6.62
C PHE A 90 -3.04 9.55 -5.48
N VAL A 91 -3.04 8.24 -5.75
CA VAL A 91 -3.16 7.23 -4.69
C VAL A 91 -1.95 7.27 -3.75
N ASN A 92 -0.76 7.31 -4.34
CA ASN A 92 0.51 7.26 -3.62
C ASN A 92 0.79 8.55 -2.84
N SER A 93 0.30 9.70 -3.30
CA SER A 93 0.39 10.95 -2.53
C SER A 93 -0.49 10.92 -1.28
N GLY A 94 -1.66 10.26 -1.32
CA GLY A 94 -2.47 10.01 -0.12
C GLY A 94 -1.74 9.15 0.92
N ILE A 95 -1.04 8.09 0.47
CA ILE A 95 -0.31 7.16 1.36
C ILE A 95 0.86 7.91 2.01
N LEU A 96 1.56 8.73 1.22
CA LEU A 96 2.62 9.60 1.72
C LEU A 96 2.09 10.58 2.76
N LEU A 97 0.93 11.21 2.51
CA LEU A 97 0.32 12.15 3.45
C LEU A 97 -0.09 11.47 4.76
N THR A 98 -0.67 10.27 4.70
CA THR A 98 -0.98 9.44 5.88
C THR A 98 0.29 9.11 6.65
N GLY A 99 1.34 8.65 5.98
CA GLY A 99 2.62 8.33 6.60
C GLY A 99 3.25 9.54 7.28
N LEU A 100 3.28 10.69 6.61
CA LEU A 100 3.79 11.94 7.17
C LEU A 100 3.01 12.37 8.41
N ALA A 101 1.68 12.27 8.40
CA ALA A 101 0.85 12.65 9.54
C ALA A 101 1.11 11.77 10.77
N LEU A 102 1.10 10.44 10.61
CA LEU A 102 1.40 9.50 11.69
C LEU A 102 2.79 9.74 12.27
N PHE A 103 3.74 9.91 11.37
CA PHE A 103 5.13 10.04 11.73
C PHE A 103 5.43 11.35 12.44
N SER A 104 4.90 12.48 11.96
CA SER A 104 5.10 13.77 12.62
C SER A 104 4.43 13.82 14.00
N HIS A 105 3.31 13.12 14.19
CA HIS A 105 2.69 12.99 15.51
C HIS A 105 3.58 12.24 16.50
N ILE A 106 4.18 11.12 16.08
CA ILE A 106 5.07 10.31 16.94
C ILE A 106 6.40 11.02 17.18
N ALA A 107 6.96 11.66 16.16
CA ALA A 107 8.20 12.42 16.28
C ALA A 107 8.11 13.63 17.22
N HIS A 108 6.92 14.23 17.31
CA HIS A 108 6.67 15.29 18.29
C HIS A 108 6.74 14.75 19.74
N LEU A 109 6.51 13.45 19.95
CA LEU A 109 6.53 12.83 21.27
C LEU A 109 7.96 12.43 21.71
N GLU A 110 8.87 12.16 20.77
CA GLU A 110 10.24 11.73 21.06
C GLU A 110 11.30 12.59 20.34
N LYS A 111 12.01 13.46 21.08
CA LYS A 111 12.95 14.44 20.50
C LYS A 111 14.18 13.82 19.81
N ALA A 112 14.57 12.59 20.14
CA ALA A 112 15.74 11.92 19.58
C ALA A 112 15.48 11.30 18.19
N THR A 113 14.22 11.01 17.88
CA THR A 113 13.78 10.37 16.63
C THR A 113 13.82 11.33 15.45
N LEU A 114 13.77 12.64 15.69
CA LEU A 114 13.76 13.73 14.70
C LEU A 114 15.00 13.77 13.77
N PHE A 115 16.18 13.37 14.25
CA PHE A 115 17.42 13.41 13.45
C PHE A 115 17.53 12.22 12.48
N MET A 116 17.21 11.00 12.94
CA MET A 116 17.09 9.83 12.05
C MET A 116 15.93 10.03 11.06
N MET A 117 14.91 10.79 11.47
CA MET A 117 13.77 11.25 10.68
C MET A 117 14.15 12.07 9.46
N ILE A 118 14.88 13.15 9.69
CA ILE A 118 15.30 14.09 8.65
C ILE A 118 16.29 13.39 7.74
N ALA A 119 17.17 12.54 8.28
CA ALA A 119 18.09 11.73 7.48
C ALA A 119 17.36 10.73 6.58
N ALA A 120 16.34 10.01 7.08
CA ALA A 120 15.58 9.04 6.29
C ALA A 120 14.70 9.70 5.21
N VAL A 121 14.01 10.80 5.56
CA VAL A 121 13.19 11.58 4.61
C VAL A 121 14.08 12.30 3.59
N ALA A 122 15.20 12.90 4.00
CA ALA A 122 16.15 13.52 3.10
C ALA A 122 16.85 12.50 2.21
N ALA A 123 17.25 11.33 2.71
CA ALA A 123 17.82 10.26 1.90
C ALA A 123 16.80 9.73 0.88
N PHE A 124 15.55 9.55 1.30
CA PHE A 124 14.47 9.15 0.41
C PHE A 124 14.16 10.22 -0.66
N LEU A 125 14.06 11.49 -0.30
CA LEU A 125 13.89 12.62 -1.24
C LEU A 125 15.10 12.79 -2.16
N LEU A 126 16.32 12.62 -1.66
CA LEU A 126 17.55 12.67 -2.42
C LEU A 126 17.59 11.53 -3.45
N VAL A 127 17.18 10.31 -3.07
CA VAL A 127 17.04 9.18 -4.00
C VAL A 127 15.94 9.45 -5.04
N VAL A 128 14.80 10.04 -4.66
CA VAL A 128 13.73 10.44 -5.59
C VAL A 128 14.24 11.46 -6.62
N ILE A 129 14.96 12.49 -6.16
CA ILE A 129 15.45 13.60 -6.99
C ILE A 129 16.63 13.15 -7.88
N LEU A 130 17.57 12.36 -7.36
CA LEU A 130 18.76 11.91 -8.09
C LEU A 130 18.50 10.75 -9.05
N ALA A 131 17.51 9.89 -8.79
CA ALA A 131 17.32 8.65 -9.57
C ALA A 131 16.26 8.76 -10.69
N THR A 132 15.47 9.84 -10.80
CA THR A 132 14.24 9.80 -11.62
C THR A 132 14.12 10.92 -12.66
N HIS A 133 14.33 10.55 -13.93
CA HIS A 133 13.90 11.32 -15.11
C HIS A 133 12.50 10.92 -15.61
N LYS A 134 11.75 10.08 -14.89
CA LYS A 134 10.45 9.53 -15.31
C LYS A 134 9.41 9.64 -14.19
N VAL A 135 8.27 10.29 -14.48
CA VAL A 135 7.15 10.53 -13.57
C VAL A 135 6.63 9.24 -12.90
N ASN A 136 6.71 8.10 -13.59
CA ASN A 136 6.30 6.80 -13.04
C ASN A 136 7.16 6.36 -11.85
N THR A 137 8.46 6.62 -11.88
CA THR A 137 9.36 6.22 -10.80
C THR A 137 9.14 7.09 -9.56
N ALA A 138 8.88 8.38 -9.74
CA ALA A 138 8.51 9.27 -8.64
C ALA A 138 7.20 8.84 -7.96
N ALA A 139 6.18 8.46 -8.74
CA ALA A 139 4.91 7.96 -8.18
C ALA A 139 5.11 6.68 -7.34
N VAL A 140 5.88 5.72 -7.85
CA VAL A 140 6.18 4.45 -7.14
C VAL A 140 6.96 4.72 -5.86
N LEU A 141 7.97 5.61 -5.93
CA LEU A 141 8.74 5.98 -4.76
C LEU A 141 7.85 6.65 -3.71
N CYS A 142 7.03 7.65 -4.06
CA CYS A 142 6.12 8.31 -3.11
C CYS A 142 5.26 7.31 -2.32
N GLY A 143 4.73 6.27 -2.99
CA GLY A 143 3.98 5.20 -2.33
C GLY A 143 4.85 4.39 -1.38
N ALA A 144 6.04 3.97 -1.82
CA ALA A 144 6.99 3.22 -1.00
C ALA A 144 7.47 3.99 0.24
N GLY A 145 7.78 5.28 0.07
CA GLY A 145 8.14 6.17 1.18
C GLY A 145 6.99 6.34 2.17
N GLY A 146 5.77 6.53 1.67
CA GLY A 146 4.58 6.62 2.52
C GLY A 146 4.35 5.34 3.35
N TYR A 147 4.39 4.16 2.73
CA TYR A 147 4.26 2.89 3.46
C TYR A 147 5.36 2.70 4.50
N LEU A 148 6.61 3.03 4.17
CA LEU A 148 7.71 2.93 5.11
C LEU A 148 7.50 3.84 6.33
N LEU A 149 7.06 5.08 6.12
CA LEU A 149 6.74 6.02 7.21
C LEU A 149 5.62 5.49 8.11
N ILE A 150 4.57 4.91 7.53
CA ILE A 150 3.48 4.28 8.29
C ILE A 150 4.03 3.13 9.14
N TYR A 151 4.80 2.21 8.55
CA TYR A 151 5.28 1.03 9.27
C TYR A 151 6.26 1.38 10.38
N ILE A 152 7.20 2.31 10.14
CA ILE A 152 8.12 2.79 11.17
C ILE A 152 7.35 3.44 12.32
N SER A 153 6.36 4.29 11.99
CA SER A 153 5.50 4.93 12.98
C SER A 153 4.84 3.89 13.90
N LEU A 154 4.23 2.86 13.32
CA LEU A 154 3.52 1.83 14.08
C LEU A 154 4.45 0.90 14.87
N ILE A 155 5.66 0.63 14.36
CA ILE A 155 6.70 -0.08 15.10
C ILE A 155 7.11 0.73 16.33
N MET A 156 7.34 2.03 16.19
CA MET A 156 7.70 2.89 17.32
C MET A 156 6.60 2.94 18.36
N THR A 157 5.33 3.07 17.94
CA THR A 157 4.19 2.99 18.87
C THR A 157 4.15 1.65 19.60
N ALA A 158 4.38 0.53 18.91
CA ALA A 158 4.39 -0.78 19.54
C ALA A 158 5.54 -0.95 20.55
N LEU A 159 6.72 -0.42 20.23
CA LEU A 159 7.88 -0.46 21.12
C LEU A 159 7.69 0.41 22.36
N SER A 160 7.04 1.58 22.24
CA SER A 160 6.79 2.47 23.39
C SER A 160 5.82 1.87 24.42
N VAL A 161 4.96 0.94 24.00
CA VAL A 161 4.10 0.15 24.90
C VAL A 161 4.61 -1.26 25.17
N HIS A 162 5.89 -1.54 24.87
CA HIS A 162 6.56 -2.81 25.12
C HIS A 162 5.89 -4.04 24.48
N MET A 163 5.23 -3.88 23.35
CA MET A 163 4.57 -4.96 22.62
C MET A 163 5.44 -5.50 21.48
N ASN A 164 5.99 -6.70 21.64
CA ASN A 164 6.87 -7.31 20.63
C ASN A 164 6.12 -7.96 19.45
N ILE A 165 4.90 -8.47 19.68
CA ILE A 165 4.15 -9.20 18.64
C ILE A 165 3.82 -8.28 17.44
N PRO A 166 3.24 -7.07 17.61
CA PRO A 166 3.00 -6.17 16.48
C PRO A 166 4.29 -5.81 15.74
N VAL A 167 5.40 -5.61 16.45
CA VAL A 167 6.71 -5.29 15.86
C VAL A 167 7.15 -6.38 14.89
N TYR A 168 7.10 -7.65 15.29
CA TYR A 168 7.46 -8.76 14.39
C TYR A 168 6.57 -8.81 13.15
N LEU A 169 5.26 -8.59 13.30
CA LEU A 169 4.31 -8.59 12.18
C LEU A 169 4.58 -7.42 11.21
N TYR A 170 4.88 -6.21 11.71
CA TYR A 170 5.27 -5.08 10.85
C TYR A 170 6.61 -5.32 10.14
N LEU A 171 7.59 -5.93 10.81
CA LEU A 171 8.86 -6.29 10.20
C LEU A 171 8.69 -7.35 9.10
N MET A 172 7.80 -8.33 9.29
CA MET A 172 7.44 -9.30 8.25
C MET A 172 6.76 -8.61 7.06
N ALA A 173 5.87 -7.65 7.30
CA ALA A 173 5.25 -6.85 6.25
C ALA A 173 6.27 -6.02 5.46
N ILE A 174 7.24 -5.39 6.13
CA ILE A 174 8.36 -4.69 5.47
C ILE A 174 9.17 -5.66 4.62
N GLY A 175 9.50 -6.85 5.13
CA GLY A 175 10.23 -7.88 4.38
C GLY A 175 9.49 -8.30 3.10
N LEU A 176 8.18 -8.54 3.19
CA LEU A 176 7.33 -8.82 2.02
C LEU A 176 7.25 -7.64 1.05
N PHE A 177 7.17 -6.41 1.56
CA PHE A 177 7.17 -5.21 0.73
C PHE A 177 8.47 -5.03 -0.05
N VAL A 178 9.63 -5.24 0.59
CA VAL A 178 10.94 -5.19 -0.08
C VAL A 178 11.04 -6.31 -1.13
N PHE A 179 10.56 -7.51 -0.81
CA PHE A 179 10.49 -8.62 -1.75
C PHE A 179 9.62 -8.29 -2.99
N LEU A 180 8.46 -7.66 -2.78
CA LEU A 180 7.59 -7.18 -3.85
C LEU A 180 8.27 -6.13 -4.73
N CYS A 181 8.95 -5.15 -4.13
CA CYS A 181 9.72 -4.16 -4.88
C CYS A 181 10.83 -4.81 -5.71
N TYR A 182 11.54 -5.79 -5.14
CA TYR A 182 12.60 -6.53 -5.83
C TYR A 182 12.05 -7.33 -7.02
N ILE A 183 10.95 -8.06 -6.85
CA ILE A 183 10.29 -8.75 -7.95
C ILE A 183 9.81 -7.75 -9.00
N GLY A 184 9.18 -6.65 -8.60
CA GLY A 184 8.68 -5.63 -9.54
C GLY A 184 9.77 -5.00 -10.41
N ILE A 185 11.01 -4.91 -9.91
CA ILE A 185 12.16 -4.40 -10.66
C ILE A 185 12.75 -5.45 -11.61
N LYS A 186 12.80 -6.73 -11.19
CA LYS A 186 13.40 -7.82 -11.98
C LYS A 186 12.44 -8.57 -12.89
N ALA A 187 11.14 -8.55 -12.60
CA ALA A 187 10.17 -9.38 -13.29
C ALA A 187 9.84 -8.81 -14.67
N ASN A 188 9.79 -9.71 -15.65
CA ASN A 188 9.11 -9.44 -16.90
C ASN A 188 7.60 -9.48 -16.60
N LEU A 189 6.99 -8.33 -16.31
CA LEU A 189 5.58 -8.15 -15.91
C LEU A 189 4.56 -8.62 -16.97
N TYR A 190 4.99 -9.28 -18.05
CA TYR A 190 4.10 -9.90 -19.03
C TYR A 190 3.75 -11.36 -18.68
N ASP A 191 4.39 -11.97 -17.66
CA ASP A 191 4.03 -13.31 -17.19
C ASP A 191 2.89 -13.24 -16.15
N ALA A 192 1.75 -13.80 -16.54
CA ALA A 192 0.53 -13.90 -15.74
C ALA A 192 0.75 -14.62 -14.39
N ARG A 193 1.69 -15.57 -14.30
CA ARG A 193 2.00 -16.28 -13.03
C ARG A 193 2.73 -15.38 -12.05
N ILE A 194 3.66 -14.56 -12.53
CA ILE A 194 4.43 -13.63 -11.69
C ILE A 194 3.49 -12.54 -11.14
N HIS A 195 2.52 -12.10 -11.93
CA HIS A 195 1.49 -11.17 -11.47
C HIS A 195 0.65 -11.69 -10.28
N TRP A 196 0.25 -12.97 -10.29
CA TRP A 196 -0.47 -13.55 -9.14
C TRP A 196 0.36 -13.56 -7.86
N VAL A 197 1.64 -13.90 -7.98
CA VAL A 197 2.55 -13.91 -6.81
C VAL A 197 2.66 -12.49 -6.24
N ILE A 198 2.81 -11.48 -7.09
CA ILE A 198 2.86 -10.07 -6.66
C ILE A 198 1.57 -9.67 -5.94
N GLU A 199 0.39 -9.94 -6.51
CA GLU A 199 -0.86 -9.49 -5.89
C GLU A 199 -1.16 -10.25 -4.59
N ILE A 200 -0.88 -11.57 -4.52
CA ILE A 200 -1.01 -12.33 -3.27
C ILE A 200 -0.06 -11.81 -2.20
N CYS A 201 1.21 -11.59 -2.53
CA CYS A 201 2.18 -11.04 -1.58
C CYS A 201 1.77 -9.63 -1.11
N ASN A 202 1.16 -8.82 -1.98
CA ASN A 202 0.64 -7.50 -1.61
C ASN A 202 -0.54 -7.62 -0.62
N VAL A 203 -1.49 -8.52 -0.90
CA VAL A 203 -2.60 -8.82 0.02
C VAL A 203 -2.10 -9.34 1.36
N MET A 204 -1.12 -10.23 1.37
CA MET A 204 -0.51 -10.72 2.61
C MET A 204 0.18 -9.60 3.38
N CYS A 205 0.90 -8.70 2.69
CA CYS A 205 1.53 -7.54 3.31
C CYS A 205 0.50 -6.64 4.00
N GLN A 206 -0.57 -6.24 3.31
CA GLN A 206 -1.62 -5.40 3.89
C GLN A 206 -2.41 -6.12 4.99
N GLY A 207 -2.63 -7.43 4.86
CA GLY A 207 -3.28 -8.25 5.88
C GLY A 207 -2.47 -8.35 7.18
N LEU A 208 -1.14 -8.51 7.08
CA LEU A 208 -0.24 -8.49 8.23
C LEU A 208 -0.24 -7.13 8.92
N VAL A 209 -0.23 -6.04 8.16
CA VAL A 209 -0.31 -4.68 8.71
C VAL A 209 -1.63 -4.50 9.47
N ALA A 210 -2.76 -4.85 8.86
CA ALA A 210 -4.07 -4.73 9.50
C ALA A 210 -4.16 -5.56 10.79
N LEU A 211 -3.65 -6.80 10.77
CA LEU A 211 -3.59 -7.66 11.93
C LEU A 211 -2.69 -7.08 13.03
N ALA A 212 -1.48 -6.61 12.67
CA ALA A 212 -0.54 -6.00 13.61
C ALA A 212 -1.14 -4.73 14.25
N THR A 213 -1.82 -3.90 13.48
CA THR A 213 -2.50 -2.70 13.96
C THR A 213 -3.67 -3.03 14.88
N PHE A 214 -4.47 -4.05 14.54
CA PHE A 214 -5.53 -4.53 15.42
C PHE A 214 -4.97 -5.06 16.74
N VAL A 215 -3.91 -5.87 16.70
CA VAL A 215 -3.27 -6.39 17.92
C VAL A 215 -2.71 -5.23 18.74
N LEU A 216 -1.99 -4.29 18.14
CA LEU A 216 -1.42 -3.13 18.83
C LEU A 216 -2.48 -2.35 19.61
N PHE A 217 -3.55 -1.92 18.94
CA PHE A 217 -4.56 -1.05 19.55
C PHE A 217 -5.64 -1.78 20.34
N ARG A 218 -5.67 -3.11 20.31
CA ARG A 218 -6.52 -3.89 21.23
C ARG A 218 -5.96 -3.90 22.65
N PHE A 219 -4.64 -3.80 22.79
CA PHE A 219 -3.93 -3.97 24.06
C PHE A 219 -3.34 -2.66 24.63
N MET A 220 -3.41 -1.57 23.86
CA MET A 220 -3.21 -0.19 24.35
C MET A 220 -4.50 0.35 24.96
#